data_AF-A0A355D746-F1
#
_entry.id   AF-A0A355D746-F1
#
_cell.length_a   1.000
_cell.length_b   1.000
_cell.length_c   1.000
_cell.angle_alpha   90.00
_cell.angle_beta   90.00
_cell.angle_gamma   90.00
#
_symmetry.space_group_name_H-M   'P 1'
#
loop_
_entity.id
_entity.type
_entity.pdbx_description
1 polymer ?
#
loop_
_entity_poly.entity_id
_entity_poly.type
_entity_poly.pdbx_seq_one_letter_code
_entity_poly.pdbx_strand_id
1 'polypeptide(L)'
;TDHYDPSKKVVKLSTDVYNGTSLAAIGVAAHEIGHAIQHKEGYAPIKIRTALVPIANIGSQASWILFFIGIVMSFTPLVNFGIILFSAAVLFQIVTLPVEFNASSRAVAILSARNILYEDEVKGAKNVLTAAALTYVASPVTAIAQLLRLIAIRNRND
;
A
#
# COMPACT_ATOMS: atom_id res chain seq x y z
N THR A 1 11.69 -8.85 -1.68
CA THR A 1 10.37 -8.38 -2.15
C THR A 1 10.58 -7.50 -3.35
N ASP A 2 9.73 -7.65 -4.35
CA ASP A 2 9.71 -6.83 -5.56
C ASP A 2 9.28 -5.41 -5.19
N HIS A 3 10.10 -4.41 -5.52
CA HIS A 3 9.77 -3.00 -5.30
C HIS A 3 10.72 -2.06 -6.07
N TYR A 4 10.19 -0.89 -6.43
CA TYR A 4 10.99 0.28 -6.78
C TYR A 4 11.49 1.01 -5.52
N ASP A 5 12.79 1.29 -5.46
CA ASP A 5 13.45 2.07 -4.41
C ASP A 5 13.71 3.50 -4.91
N PRO A 6 12.92 4.52 -4.50
CA PRO A 6 13.07 5.88 -4.98
C PRO A 6 14.36 6.56 -4.51
N SER A 7 14.93 6.14 -3.36
CA SER A 7 16.15 6.71 -2.80
C SER A 7 17.38 6.30 -3.62
N LYS A 8 17.41 5.04 -4.05
CA LYS A 8 18.49 4.49 -4.89
C LYS A 8 18.18 4.56 -6.38
N LYS A 9 16.93 4.87 -6.74
CA LYS A 9 16.40 4.87 -8.11
C LYS A 9 16.60 3.53 -8.83
N VAL A 10 16.43 2.43 -8.11
CA VAL A 10 16.58 1.07 -8.64
C VAL A 10 15.27 0.30 -8.52
N VAL A 11 15.00 -0.57 -9.48
CA VAL A 11 13.95 -1.59 -9.40
C VAL A 11 14.58 -2.86 -8.89
N LYS A 12 14.07 -3.39 -7.78
CA LYS A 12 14.52 -4.66 -7.20
C LYS A 12 13.45 -5.70 -7.46
N LEU A 13 13.84 -6.80 -8.08
CA LEU A 13 12.97 -7.94 -8.35
C LEU A 13 13.50 -9.16 -7.60
N SER A 14 12.61 -10.00 -7.12
CA SER A 14 12.90 -11.33 -6.61
C SER A 14 13.44 -12.21 -7.73
N THR A 15 14.20 -13.26 -7.38
CA THR A 15 14.78 -14.19 -8.36
C THR A 15 13.71 -14.80 -9.27
N ASP A 16 12.53 -15.12 -8.71
CA ASP A 16 11.41 -15.74 -9.42
C ASP A 16 10.77 -14.78 -10.43
N VAL A 17 10.65 -13.50 -10.08
CA VAL A 17 10.11 -12.48 -10.99
C VAL A 17 11.16 -12.08 -12.04
N TYR A 18 12.42 -11.94 -11.63
CA TYR A 18 13.51 -11.54 -12.52
C TYR A 18 13.77 -12.57 -13.62
N ASN A 19 13.73 -13.86 -13.30
CA ASN A 19 13.95 -14.96 -14.26
C ASN A 19 12.65 -15.55 -14.83
N GLY A 20 11.49 -15.14 -14.32
CA GLY A 20 10.20 -15.70 -14.69
C GLY A 20 9.64 -15.11 -15.98
N THR A 21 8.96 -15.95 -16.76
CA THR A 21 8.27 -15.55 -18.01
C THR A 21 6.75 -15.63 -17.91
N SER A 22 6.21 -15.86 -16.70
CA SER A 22 4.77 -15.90 -16.48
C SER A 22 4.14 -14.51 -16.56
N LEU A 23 2.84 -14.44 -16.86
CA LEU A 23 2.08 -13.17 -16.86
C LEU A 23 2.16 -12.44 -15.51
N ALA A 24 2.28 -13.19 -14.41
CA ALA A 24 2.46 -12.62 -13.09
C ALA A 24 3.85 -11.99 -12.91
N ALA A 25 4.92 -12.68 -13.30
CA ALA A 25 6.29 -12.14 -13.22
C ALA A 25 6.43 -10.89 -14.09
N ILE A 26 5.99 -10.97 -15.34
CA ILE A 26 6.02 -9.84 -16.29
C ILE A 26 5.15 -8.68 -15.78
N GLY A 27 3.98 -8.98 -15.24
CA GLY A 27 3.08 -8.00 -14.63
C GLY A 27 3.72 -7.27 -13.45
N VAL A 28 4.30 -8.01 -12.49
CA VAL A 28 4.97 -7.43 -11.31
C VAL A 28 6.16 -6.58 -11.74
N ALA A 29 7.00 -7.06 -12.64
CA ALA A 29 8.11 -6.26 -13.17
C ALA A 29 7.61 -4.95 -13.80
N ALA A 30 6.57 -5.01 -14.63
CA ALA A 30 5.96 -3.84 -15.25
C ALA A 30 5.31 -2.89 -14.22
N HIS A 31 4.74 -3.41 -13.13
CA HIS A 31 4.21 -2.62 -12.01
C HIS A 31 5.31 -1.79 -11.33
N GLU A 32 6.48 -2.40 -11.09
CA GLU A 32 7.62 -1.69 -10.52
C GLU A 32 8.21 -0.64 -11.47
N ILE A 33 8.20 -0.91 -12.78
CA ILE A 33 8.48 0.13 -13.78
C ILE A 33 7.43 1.26 -13.72
N GLY A 34 6.17 0.93 -13.47
CA GLY A 34 5.09 1.89 -13.22
C GLY A 34 5.43 2.86 -12.09
N HIS A 35 5.92 2.36 -10.95
CA HIS A 35 6.40 3.21 -9.86
C HIS A 35 7.62 4.06 -10.24
N ALA A 36 8.57 3.51 -10.99
CA ALA A 36 9.71 4.26 -11.49
C ALA A 36 9.27 5.44 -12.39
N ILE A 37 8.26 5.22 -13.23
CA ILE A 37 7.68 6.26 -14.09
C ILE A 37 6.93 7.29 -13.26
N GLN A 38 6.11 6.89 -12.27
CA GLN A 38 5.45 7.81 -11.36
C GLN A 38 6.45 8.75 -10.67
N HIS A 39 7.57 8.18 -10.21
CA HIS A 39 8.62 8.97 -9.58
C HIS A 39 9.27 9.93 -10.57
N LYS A 40 9.60 9.46 -11.78
CA LYS A 40 10.18 10.29 -12.85
C LYS A 40 9.27 11.45 -13.27
N GLU A 41 7.98 11.19 -13.43
CA GLU A 41 6.97 12.20 -13.80
C GLU A 41 6.55 13.09 -12.62
N GLY A 42 7.03 12.80 -11.41
CA GLY A 42 6.73 13.58 -10.22
C GLY A 42 5.28 13.46 -9.75
N TYR A 43 4.63 12.33 -10.01
CA TYR A 43 3.24 12.04 -9.62
C TYR A 43 3.00 12.33 -8.13
N ALA A 44 2.21 13.35 -7.81
CA ALA A 44 2.12 13.88 -6.45
C ALA A 44 1.81 12.83 -5.37
N PRO A 45 0.89 11.86 -5.57
CA PRO A 45 0.62 10.82 -4.58
C PRO A 45 1.84 9.98 -4.18
N ILE A 46 2.78 9.71 -5.10
CA ILE A 46 3.99 8.94 -4.74
C ILE A 46 4.90 9.75 -3.80
N LYS A 47 4.98 11.07 -3.97
CA LYS A 47 5.75 11.97 -3.10
C LYS A 47 5.13 12.03 -1.70
N ILE A 48 3.81 12.14 -1.64
CA ILE A 48 3.04 12.13 -0.39
C ILE A 48 3.28 10.82 0.36
N ARG A 49 3.14 9.68 -0.34
CA ARG A 49 3.45 8.35 0.22
C ARG A 49 4.86 8.33 0.81
N THR A 50 5.89 8.64 0.01
CA THR A 50 7.28 8.57 0.46
C THR A 50 7.57 9.43 1.68
N ALA A 51 7.00 10.64 1.76
CA ALA A 51 7.17 11.53 2.91
C ALA A 51 6.48 11.02 4.18
N LEU A 52 5.31 10.38 4.04
CA LEU A 52 4.47 9.98 5.17
C LEU A 52 4.76 8.56 5.69
N VAL A 53 5.40 7.66 4.90
CA VAL A 53 5.77 6.29 5.33
C VAL A 53 6.43 6.22 6.72
N PRO A 54 7.48 6.99 7.06
CA PRO A 54 8.12 6.88 8.37
C PRO A 54 7.16 7.28 9.51
N ILE A 55 6.35 8.32 9.30
CA ILE A 55 5.38 8.81 10.28
C ILE A 55 4.26 7.79 10.47
N ALA A 56 3.77 7.19 9.39
CA ALA A 56 2.75 6.15 9.43
C ALA A 56 3.25 4.90 10.18
N ASN A 57 4.50 4.48 9.95
CA ASN A 57 5.09 3.32 10.63
C ASN A 57 5.23 3.53 12.14
N ILE A 58 5.67 4.73 12.57
CA ILE A 58 5.78 5.09 13.99
C ILE A 58 4.38 5.22 14.60
N GLY A 59 3.48 5.94 13.93
CA GLY A 59 2.10 6.16 14.39
C GLY A 59 1.34 4.86 14.56
N SER A 60 1.45 3.93 13.61
CA SER A 60 0.78 2.62 13.69
C SER A 60 1.29 1.75 14.84
N GLN A 61 2.60 1.73 15.10
CA GLN A 61 3.16 0.96 16.22
C GLN A 61 2.81 1.60 17.57
N ALA A 62 2.98 2.91 17.69
CA ALA A 62 2.66 3.66 18.90
C ALA A 62 1.17 3.58 19.23
N SER A 63 0.29 3.64 18.22
CA SER A 63 -1.16 3.54 18.37
C SER A 63 -1.58 2.34 19.22
N TRP A 64 -1.09 1.14 18.88
CA TRP A 64 -1.48 -0.09 19.60
C TRP A 64 -0.97 -0.09 21.04
N ILE A 65 0.28 0.34 21.25
CA ILE A 65 0.91 0.43 22.57
C ILE A 65 0.14 1.41 23.46
N LEU A 66 -0.15 2.61 22.95
CA LEU A 66 -0.85 3.66 23.70
C LEU A 66 -2.29 3.26 24.02
N PHE A 67 -2.99 2.64 23.05
CA PHE A 67 -4.33 2.13 23.27
C PHE A 67 -4.35 1.07 24.40
N PHE A 68 -3.43 0.10 24.35
CA PHE A 68 -3.39 -0.99 25.32
C PHE A 68 -3.01 -0.50 26.72
N ILE A 69 -1.97 0.35 26.84
CA ILE A 69 -1.58 0.97 28.11
C ILE A 69 -2.73 1.81 28.66
N GLY A 70 -3.43 2.57 27.80
CA GLY A 70 -4.58 3.36 28.20
C GLY A 70 -5.70 2.52 28.81
N ILE A 71 -5.98 1.33 28.26
CA ILE A 71 -6.96 0.40 28.84
C ILE A 71 -6.46 -0.13 30.20
N VAL A 72 -5.23 -0.64 30.26
CA VAL A 72 -4.67 -1.25 31.49
C VAL A 72 -4.60 -0.25 32.64
N MET A 73 -4.26 1.01 32.35
CA MET A 73 -4.20 2.08 33.33
C MET A 73 -5.55 2.77 33.57
N SER A 74 -6.61 2.35 32.88
CA SER A 74 -7.93 3.03 32.88
C SER A 74 -7.83 4.54 32.60
N PHE A 75 -6.92 4.92 31.72
CA PHE A 75 -6.62 6.31 31.38
C PHE A 75 -7.16 6.68 29.99
N THR A 76 -8.41 7.15 29.95
CA THR A 76 -9.16 7.47 28.72
C THR A 76 -8.46 8.41 27.74
N PRO A 77 -7.75 9.48 28.17
CA PRO A 77 -7.02 10.34 27.24
C PRO A 77 -5.98 9.58 26.39
N LEU A 78 -5.30 8.60 26.98
CA LEU A 78 -4.29 7.79 26.28
C LEU A 78 -4.93 6.80 25.29
N VAL A 79 -6.08 6.24 25.64
CA VAL A 79 -6.90 5.43 24.72
C VAL A 79 -7.31 6.26 23.50
N ASN A 80 -7.84 7.47 23.72
CA ASN A 80 -8.25 8.37 22.65
C ASN A 80 -7.06 8.77 21.76
N PHE A 81 -5.90 9.05 22.35
CA PHE A 81 -4.70 9.37 21.59
C PHE A 81 -4.22 8.19 20.73
N GLY A 82 -4.28 6.97 21.25
CA GLY A 82 -4.03 5.74 20.48
C GLY A 82 -4.98 5.62 19.28
N ILE A 83 -6.29 5.85 19.48
CA ILE A 83 -7.29 5.81 18.39
C ILE A 83 -7.01 6.88 17.31
N ILE A 84 -6.62 8.09 17.70
CA ILE A 84 -6.27 9.16 16.76
C ILE A 84 -5.07 8.76 15.90
N LEU A 85 -4.02 8.20 16.51
CA LEU A 85 -2.86 7.70 15.78
C LEU A 85 -3.23 6.54 14.84
N PHE A 86 -4.10 5.62 15.27
CA PHE A 86 -4.59 4.56 14.39
C PHE A 86 -5.37 5.12 13.21
N SER A 87 -6.23 6.11 13.46
CA SER A 87 -7.04 6.76 12.43
C SER A 87 -6.16 7.43 11.39
N ALA A 88 -5.07 8.08 11.81
CA ALA A 88 -4.08 8.65 10.91
C ALA A 88 -3.37 7.57 10.06
N ALA A 89 -3.04 6.41 10.64
CA ALA A 89 -2.48 5.28 9.91
C ALA A 89 -3.47 4.70 8.88
N VAL A 90 -4.75 4.56 9.23
CA VAL A 90 -5.82 4.13 8.31
C VAL A 90 -5.97 5.12 7.17
N LEU A 91 -6.04 6.43 7.47
CA LEU A 91 -6.13 7.48 6.47
C LEU A 91 -4.93 7.45 5.52
N PHE A 92 -3.73 7.26 6.05
CA PHE A 92 -2.52 7.11 5.23
C PHE A 92 -2.66 5.94 4.24
N GLN A 93 -3.11 4.77 4.69
CA GLN A 93 -3.32 3.62 3.80
C GLN A 93 -4.25 4.01 2.64
N ILE A 94 -5.40 4.64 2.92
CA ILE A 94 -6.37 5.08 1.92
C ILE A 94 -5.76 6.09 0.94
N VAL A 95 -5.08 7.12 1.44
CA VAL A 95 -4.49 8.19 0.62
C VAL A 95 -3.39 7.68 -0.30
N THR A 96 -2.72 6.57 0.07
CA THR A 96 -1.69 5.97 -0.76
C THR A 96 -2.21 4.97 -1.81
N LEU A 97 -3.46 4.50 -1.71
CA LEU A 97 -4.05 3.58 -2.68
C LEU A 97 -3.97 4.05 -4.15
N PRO A 98 -4.19 5.33 -4.50
CA PRO A 98 -4.07 5.80 -5.88
C PRO A 98 -2.70 5.54 -6.51
N VAL A 99 -1.63 5.47 -5.70
CA VAL A 99 -0.28 5.16 -6.18
C VAL A 99 -0.24 3.77 -6.78
N GLU A 100 -0.81 2.78 -6.11
CA GLU A 100 -0.81 1.38 -6.56
C GLU A 100 -1.67 1.20 -7.82
N PHE A 101 -2.89 1.72 -7.83
CA PHE A 101 -3.77 1.64 -9.00
C PHE A 101 -3.18 2.33 -10.24
N ASN A 102 -2.54 3.48 -10.05
CA ASN A 102 -1.91 4.20 -11.14
C ASN A 102 -0.66 3.47 -11.66
N ALA A 103 0.12 2.82 -10.78
CA ALA A 103 1.25 1.99 -11.20
C ALA A 103 0.78 0.78 -12.03
N SER A 104 -0.25 0.07 -11.59
CA SER A 104 -0.84 -1.04 -12.34
C SER A 104 -1.42 -0.60 -13.69
N SER A 105 -2.07 0.56 -13.74
CA SER A 105 -2.60 1.12 -15.01
C SER A 105 -1.48 1.41 -16.01
N ARG A 106 -0.37 1.98 -15.54
CA ARG A 106 0.83 2.23 -16.35
C ARG A 106 1.49 0.94 -16.80
N ALA A 107 1.56 -0.07 -15.93
CA ALA A 107 2.11 -1.38 -16.26
C ALA A 107 1.37 -2.01 -17.44
N VAL A 108 0.03 -2.04 -17.40
CA VAL A 108 -0.80 -2.55 -18.51
C VAL A 108 -0.55 -1.76 -19.80
N ALA A 109 -0.48 -0.43 -19.71
CA ALA A 109 -0.21 0.41 -20.87
C ALA A 109 1.17 0.12 -21.50
N ILE A 110 2.21 -0.10 -20.69
CA ILE A 110 3.56 -0.42 -21.16
C ILE A 110 3.60 -1.79 -21.82
N LEU A 111 2.98 -2.80 -21.19
CA LEU A 111 2.94 -4.17 -21.73
C LEU A 111 2.27 -4.20 -23.11
N SER A 112 1.17 -3.47 -23.27
CA SER A 112 0.47 -3.33 -24.55
C SER A 112 1.28 -2.52 -25.57
N ALA A 113 1.78 -1.34 -25.20
CA ALA A 113 2.46 -0.44 -26.15
C ALA A 113 3.82 -0.96 -26.65
N ARG A 114 4.47 -1.84 -25.87
CA ARG A 114 5.79 -2.39 -26.22
C ARG A 114 5.72 -3.76 -26.91
N ASN A 115 4.51 -4.29 -27.15
CA ASN A 115 4.31 -5.64 -27.69
C ASN A 115 5.12 -6.71 -26.93
N ILE A 116 5.20 -6.56 -25.60
CA ILE A 116 5.89 -7.53 -24.73
C ILE A 116 5.05 -8.80 -24.58
N LEU A 117 3.73 -8.66 -24.64
CA LEU A 117 2.74 -9.72 -24.53
C LEU A 117 1.80 -9.68 -25.74
N TYR A 118 1.25 -10.83 -26.11
CA TYR A 118 0.15 -10.90 -27.07
C TYR A 118 -1.12 -10.23 -26.50
N GLU A 119 -2.07 -9.85 -27.36
CA GLU A 119 -3.25 -9.08 -26.95
C GLU A 119 -4.12 -9.82 -25.91
N ASP A 120 -4.25 -11.14 -26.05
CA ASP A 120 -4.92 -12.03 -25.10
C ASP A 120 -4.14 -12.17 -23.78
N GLU A 121 -2.81 -12.20 -23.84
CA GLU A 121 -1.93 -12.21 -22.66
C GLU A 121 -1.96 -10.89 -21.89
N VAL A 122 -2.09 -9.73 -22.56
CA VAL A 122 -2.26 -8.42 -21.92
C VAL A 122 -3.51 -8.42 -21.04
N LYS A 123 -4.60 -9.04 -21.50
CA LYS A 123 -5.82 -9.21 -20.69
C LYS A 123 -5.57 -10.06 -19.45
N GLY A 124 -4.79 -11.15 -19.59
CA GLY A 124 -4.36 -11.99 -18.48
C GLY A 124 -3.51 -11.22 -17.46
N ALA A 125 -2.50 -10.48 -17.93
CA ALA A 125 -1.65 -9.64 -17.07
C ALA A 125 -2.46 -8.55 -16.35
N LYS A 126 -3.41 -7.91 -17.03
CA LYS A 126 -4.33 -6.94 -16.42
C LYS A 126 -5.15 -7.58 -15.29
N ASN A 127 -5.64 -8.80 -15.46
CA ASN A 127 -6.39 -9.49 -14.42
C ASN A 127 -5.51 -9.79 -13.20
N VAL A 128 -4.26 -10.24 -13.41
CA VAL A 128 -3.30 -10.47 -12.33
C VAL A 128 -2.99 -9.16 -11.59
N LEU A 129 -2.70 -8.08 -12.32
CA LEU A 129 -2.45 -6.77 -11.73
C LEU A 129 -3.67 -6.23 -10.96
N THR A 130 -4.88 -6.46 -11.48
CA THR A 130 -6.11 -6.07 -10.78
C THR A 130 -6.30 -6.88 -9.49
N ALA A 131 -6.05 -8.19 -9.53
CA ALA A 131 -6.11 -9.04 -8.34
C ALA A 131 -5.07 -8.60 -7.29
N ALA A 132 -3.85 -8.27 -7.72
CA ALA A 132 -2.83 -7.68 -6.84
C ALA A 132 -3.28 -6.31 -6.29
N ALA A 133 -3.87 -5.44 -7.10
CA ALA A 133 -4.41 -4.16 -6.65
C ALA A 133 -5.48 -4.32 -5.55
N LEU A 134 -6.31 -5.36 -5.64
CA LEU A 134 -7.32 -5.67 -4.62
C LEU A 134 -6.69 -6.07 -3.26
N THR A 135 -5.50 -6.68 -3.24
CA THR A 135 -4.84 -7.00 -1.96
C THR A 135 -4.37 -5.73 -1.25
N TYR A 136 -4.02 -4.67 -1.98
CA TYR A 136 -3.75 -3.35 -1.39
C TYR A 136 -5.00 -2.72 -0.77
N VAL A 137 -6.20 -3.02 -1.28
CA VAL A 137 -7.47 -2.55 -0.69
C VAL A 137 -7.82 -3.31 0.58
N ALA A 138 -7.47 -4.61 0.65
CA ALA A 138 -7.78 -5.45 1.81
C ALA A 138 -7.19 -4.91 3.12
N SER A 139 -5.95 -4.40 3.09
CA SER A 139 -5.31 -3.82 4.28
C SER A 139 -6.11 -2.64 4.88
N PRO A 140 -6.42 -1.55 4.14
CA PRO A 140 -7.25 -0.47 4.65
C PRO A 140 -8.62 -0.93 5.13
N VAL A 141 -9.28 -1.87 4.43
CA VAL A 141 -10.58 -2.40 4.86
C VAL A 141 -10.48 -3.08 6.24
N THR A 142 -9.48 -3.95 6.43
CA THR A 142 -9.27 -4.59 7.73
C THR A 142 -8.89 -3.59 8.81
N ALA A 143 -8.08 -2.58 8.48
CA ALA A 143 -7.69 -1.53 9.42
C ALA A 143 -8.88 -0.66 9.84
N ILE A 144 -9.79 -0.32 8.92
CA ILE A 144 -11.06 0.36 9.23
C ILE A 144 -11.91 -0.49 10.18
N ALA A 145 -12.06 -1.79 9.90
CA ALA A 145 -12.82 -2.70 10.77
C ALA A 145 -12.22 -2.76 12.19
N GLN A 146 -10.89 -2.78 12.31
CA GLN A 146 -10.22 -2.70 13.61
C GLN A 146 -10.45 -1.34 14.27
N LEU A 147 -10.41 -0.23 13.54
CA LEU A 147 -10.64 1.10 14.10
C LEU A 147 -12.04 1.20 14.70
N LEU A 148 -13.06 0.72 13.98
CA LEU A 148 -14.43 0.64 14.48
C LEU A 148 -14.51 -0.21 15.75
N ARG A 149 -13.80 -1.34 15.80
CA ARG A 149 -13.71 -2.18 17.00
C ARG A 149 -13.08 -1.44 18.18
N LEU A 150 -11.99 -0.69 17.98
CA LEU A 150 -11.33 0.06 19.05
C LEU A 150 -12.25 1.15 19.62
N ILE A 151 -12.97 1.87 18.76
CA ILE A 151 -13.97 2.87 19.15
C ILE A 151 -15.09 2.21 19.96
N ALA A 152 -15.60 1.06 19.50
CA ALA A 152 -16.64 0.31 20.21
C ALA A 152 -16.18 -0.16 21.60
N ILE A 153 -14.92 -0.60 21.74
CA ILE A 153 -14.35 -1.00 23.05
C ILE A 153 -14.24 0.22 23.97
N ARG A 154 -13.71 1.33 23.46
CA ARG A 154 -13.57 2.58 24.23
C ARG A 154 -14.91 3.07 24.76
N ASN A 155 -15.97 3.03 23.95
CA ASN A 155 -17.32 3.47 24.36
C ASN A 155 -18.01 2.53 25.35
N ARG A 156 -17.54 1.30 25.54
CA ARG A 156 -18.08 0.36 26.55
C ARG A 156 -17.46 0.55 27.93
N ASN A 157 -16.31 1.23 28.01
CA ASN A 157 -15.57 1.49 29.24
C ASN A 157 -15.85 2.88 29.82
N ASP A 158 -16.58 3.74 29.09
CA ASP A 158 -17.18 4.98 29.57
C ASP A 158 -18.60 4.70 30.11
#